data_AF-A0AAD8S446-F1
#
_entry.id   AF-A0AAD8S446-F1
#
_cell.length_a   1.000
_cell.length_b   1.000
_cell.length_c   1.000
_cell.angle_alpha   90.00
_cell.angle_beta   90.00
_cell.angle_gamma   90.00
#
_symmetry.space_group_name_H-M   'P 1'
#
loop_
_entity.id
_entity.type
_entity.pdbx_description
1 polymer ?
#
loop_
_entity_poly.entity_id
_entity_poly.type
_entity_poly.pdbx_seq_one_letter_code
_entity_poly.pdbx_strand_id
1 'polypeptide(L)'
;MILDVSATVMFLTAYPRLHRQPYNMHVQMENCMFGRQMEMELVLNFLLHTPSCSSRLDRFDVLPIVGPGSCGKSTLIAHVCNDERVRDHFSQIAFFCHGTARDEDIAILTDGYAHNRKLLIVFEVVGELSDDLWQRLCYLSTSCATSGSKIIITSRSDKITELGTTQTMTLKDLPHEAFWYFFKVITFGSTDPGMHPRLAYLAMEISKTLKGSLVSANITARVLKADFSIQHWCKILKFTRGSVVEKHQSMVGAHPHDRLIETKPKPLYLRRLGQTSADLFISSQYQTCSSQEELPEITLQDVLYGGVKPRGSFKVLAWKSPLPPYRCYIRSICL
;
A
#
# COMPACT_ATOMS: atom_id res chain seq x y z
N MET A 1 6.18 -34.18 -16.68
CA MET A 1 7.12 -33.15 -17.18
C MET A 1 8.01 -32.77 -16.00
N ILE A 2 9.18 -33.40 -15.91
CA ILE A 2 10.12 -33.22 -14.80
C ILE A 2 10.84 -31.90 -15.07
N LEU A 3 10.56 -30.88 -14.25
CA LEU A 3 11.32 -29.63 -14.28
C LEU A 3 12.74 -29.94 -13.80
N ASP A 4 13.71 -29.53 -14.60
CA ASP A 4 15.13 -29.69 -14.35
C ASP A 4 15.50 -29.21 -12.94
N VAL A 5 15.99 -30.15 -12.13
CA VAL A 5 16.39 -29.93 -10.73
C VAL A 5 17.55 -28.92 -10.68
N SER A 6 18.38 -28.88 -11.72
CA SER A 6 19.48 -27.92 -11.83
C SER A 6 18.97 -26.48 -11.96
N ALA A 7 17.95 -26.26 -12.79
CA ALA A 7 17.31 -24.95 -12.93
C ALA A 7 16.62 -24.50 -11.62
N THR A 8 16.00 -25.44 -10.91
CA THR A 8 15.36 -25.16 -9.61
C THR A 8 16.38 -24.83 -8.53
N VAL A 9 17.51 -25.54 -8.50
CA VAL A 9 18.61 -25.28 -7.55
C VAL A 9 19.27 -23.93 -7.85
N MET A 10 19.55 -23.60 -9.12
CA MET A 10 20.06 -22.28 -9.48
C MET A 10 19.11 -21.15 -9.07
N PHE A 11 17.80 -21.34 -9.28
CA PHE A 11 16.78 -20.38 -8.86
C PHE A 11 16.81 -20.18 -7.34
N LEU A 12 16.92 -21.25 -6.55
CA LEU A 12 16.96 -21.16 -5.08
C LEU A 12 18.28 -20.61 -4.52
N THR A 13 19.41 -20.79 -5.23
CA THR A 13 20.72 -20.28 -4.80
C THR A 13 20.95 -18.81 -5.14
N ALA A 14 20.19 -18.25 -6.10
CA ALA A 14 20.28 -16.85 -6.49
C ALA A 14 19.58 -15.89 -5.50
N TYR A 15 18.78 -16.41 -4.57
CA TYR A 15 18.16 -15.62 -3.50
C TYR A 15 18.94 -15.78 -2.18
N PRO A 16 19.06 -14.72 -1.36
CA PRO A 16 19.61 -14.85 -0.02
C PRO A 16 18.84 -15.94 0.76
N ARG A 17 19.58 -16.89 1.34
CA ARG A 17 18.98 -17.92 2.20
C ARG A 17 18.27 -17.23 3.35
N LEU A 18 16.93 -17.32 3.39
CA LEU A 18 16.17 -16.94 4.58
C LEU A 18 16.69 -17.80 5.73
N HIS A 19 17.36 -17.19 6.70
CA HIS A 19 17.63 -17.84 7.97
C HIS A 19 16.27 -18.29 8.54
N ARG A 20 16.03 -19.61 8.58
CA ARG A 20 14.94 -20.18 9.35
C ARG A 20 15.23 -19.93 10.83
N GLN A 21 14.88 -18.76 11.32
CA GLN A 21 14.63 -18.55 12.74
C GLN A 21 13.26 -19.17 13.04
N PRO A 22 13.14 -20.12 13.98
CA PRO A 22 11.87 -20.79 14.25
C PRO A 22 10.92 -19.80 14.94
N TYR A 23 9.65 -19.80 14.54
CA TYR A 23 8.51 -19.25 15.29
C TYR A 23 8.33 -17.71 15.37
N ASN A 24 9.37 -16.89 15.24
CA ASN A 24 9.24 -15.41 15.36
C ASN A 24 8.72 -14.67 14.10
N MET A 25 8.64 -15.35 12.96
CA MET A 25 8.25 -14.72 11.69
C MET A 25 6.77 -14.30 11.65
N HIS A 26 5.89 -14.99 12.41
CA HIS A 26 4.47 -14.61 12.54
C HIS A 26 4.28 -13.28 13.30
N VAL A 27 5.18 -12.98 14.24
CA VAL A 27 5.19 -11.72 15.02
C VAL A 27 5.82 -10.58 14.22
N GLN A 28 6.74 -10.89 13.30
CA GLN A 28 7.43 -9.90 12.47
C GLN A 28 6.71 -9.61 11.14
N MET A 29 5.76 -10.44 10.71
CA MET A 29 5.09 -10.27 9.41
C MET A 29 4.22 -9.02 9.34
N GLU A 30 3.67 -8.56 10.47
CA GLU A 30 2.94 -7.28 10.55
C GLU A 30 3.88 -6.08 10.34
N ASN A 31 5.19 -6.28 10.53
CA ASN A 31 6.22 -5.24 10.48
C ASN A 31 7.20 -5.39 9.29
N CYS A 32 6.95 -6.34 8.38
CA CYS A 32 7.77 -6.55 7.19
C CYS A 32 6.94 -6.58 5.91
N MET A 33 7.49 -6.04 4.83
CA MET A 33 6.88 -6.14 3.51
C MET A 33 6.89 -7.60 3.01
N PHE A 34 5.71 -8.17 2.77
CA PHE A 34 5.55 -9.54 2.32
C PHE A 34 5.66 -9.70 0.80
N GLY A 35 6.48 -10.67 0.36
CA GLY A 35 6.44 -11.21 -1.01
C GLY A 35 6.90 -10.25 -2.11
N ARG A 36 7.76 -9.27 -1.77
CA ARG A 36 8.25 -8.23 -2.69
C ARG A 36 9.77 -8.12 -2.76
N GLN A 37 10.47 -9.20 -2.46
CA GLN A 37 11.93 -9.21 -2.37
C GLN A 37 12.60 -8.92 -3.72
N MET A 38 12.08 -9.50 -4.81
CA MET A 38 12.59 -9.23 -6.15
C MET A 38 12.42 -7.75 -6.51
N GLU A 39 11.21 -7.23 -6.28
CA GLU A 39 10.89 -5.82 -6.50
C GLU A 39 11.78 -4.88 -5.66
N MET A 40 12.03 -5.23 -4.41
CA MET A 40 12.91 -4.48 -3.53
C MET A 40 14.35 -4.41 -4.09
N GLU A 41 14.90 -5.55 -4.51
CA GLU A 41 16.25 -5.61 -5.10
C GLU A 41 16.34 -4.84 -6.43
N LEU A 42 15.29 -4.83 -7.25
CA LEU A 42 15.26 -4.03 -8.48
C LEU A 42 15.34 -2.53 -8.19
N VAL A 43 14.60 -2.04 -7.19
CA VAL A 43 14.66 -0.63 -6.79
C VAL A 43 16.01 -0.32 -6.15
N LEU A 44 16.55 -1.21 -5.31
CA LEU A 44 17.86 -1.04 -4.71
C LEU A 44 18.96 -0.96 -5.76
N ASN A 45 18.93 -1.84 -6.75
CA ASN A 45 19.85 -1.78 -7.89
C ASN A 45 19.71 -0.45 -8.60
N PHE A 46 18.51 -0.04 -9.00
CA PHE A 46 18.30 1.28 -9.60
C PHE A 46 18.90 2.41 -8.74
N LEU A 47 18.70 2.37 -7.43
CA LEU A 47 19.15 3.42 -6.52
C LEU A 47 20.67 3.46 -6.30
N LEU A 48 21.33 2.30 -6.25
CA LEU A 48 22.75 2.20 -5.95
C LEU A 48 23.63 2.19 -7.21
N HIS A 49 23.05 1.99 -8.38
CA HIS A 49 23.79 2.08 -9.65
C HIS A 49 24.18 3.54 -9.93
N THR A 50 25.48 3.80 -10.04
CA THR A 50 26.03 5.05 -10.57
C THR A 50 25.99 5.03 -12.10
N PRO A 51 25.40 6.05 -12.77
CA PRO A 51 25.28 6.06 -14.21
C PRO A 51 26.65 6.17 -14.89
N SER A 52 26.91 5.31 -15.87
CA SER A 52 27.96 5.49 -16.88
C SER A 52 27.44 6.48 -17.94
N CYS A 53 27.50 7.78 -17.62
CA CYS A 53 27.50 8.93 -18.53
C CYS A 53 26.63 8.86 -19.81
N SER A 54 25.55 9.65 -19.89
CA SER A 54 24.93 10.00 -21.19
C SER A 54 24.26 11.38 -21.16
N SER A 55 24.82 12.30 -21.95
CA SER A 55 24.27 13.59 -22.43
C SER A 55 23.67 14.59 -21.42
N ARG A 56 24.09 15.85 -21.53
CA ARG A 56 23.76 17.01 -20.67
C ARG A 56 22.27 17.43 -20.59
N LEU A 57 21.33 16.68 -21.20
CA LEU A 57 19.91 17.02 -21.21
C LEU A 57 19.07 16.31 -20.12
N ASP A 58 19.43 15.08 -19.70
CA ASP A 58 18.68 14.32 -18.70
C ASP A 58 19.43 14.29 -17.36
N ARG A 59 19.09 15.22 -16.48
CA ARG A 59 19.84 15.46 -15.24
C ARG A 59 19.55 14.44 -14.12
N PHE A 60 18.50 13.61 -14.24
CA PHE A 60 18.11 12.61 -13.24
C PHE A 60 17.73 11.26 -13.81
N ASP A 61 18.09 10.20 -13.08
CA ASP A 61 17.49 8.89 -13.27
C ASP A 61 16.10 8.89 -12.62
N VAL A 62 15.07 8.59 -13.41
CA VAL A 62 13.67 8.53 -13.00
C VAL A 62 13.17 7.11 -13.15
N LEU A 63 12.75 6.50 -12.05
CA LEU A 63 12.12 5.18 -12.01
C LEU A 63 10.61 5.32 -11.79
N PRO A 64 9.80 5.13 -12.85
CA PRO A 64 8.35 5.02 -12.70
C PRO A 64 7.96 3.61 -12.20
N ILE A 65 7.11 3.58 -11.18
CA ILE A 65 6.52 2.37 -10.61
C ILE A 65 5.01 2.45 -10.76
N VAL A 66 4.50 1.63 -11.67
CA VAL A 66 3.07 1.55 -11.98
C VAL A 66 2.52 0.31 -11.31
N GLY A 67 1.33 0.41 -10.75
CA GLY A 67 0.65 -0.77 -10.25
C GLY A 67 -0.71 -0.43 -9.67
N PRO A 68 -1.55 -1.41 -9.40
CA PRO A 68 -2.91 -1.13 -8.99
C PRO A 68 -2.97 -0.46 -7.60
N GLY A 69 -4.13 0.09 -7.22
CA GLY A 69 -4.33 0.67 -5.89
C GLY A 69 -4.12 -0.35 -4.77
N SER A 70 -3.48 0.06 -3.66
CA SER A 70 -3.29 -0.79 -2.47
C SER A 70 -2.47 -2.09 -2.66
N CYS A 71 -1.70 -2.21 -3.76
CA CYS A 71 -0.79 -3.35 -3.98
C CYS A 71 0.55 -3.27 -3.23
N GLY A 72 0.81 -2.14 -2.54
CA GLY A 72 1.99 -1.96 -1.69
C GLY A 72 3.10 -1.05 -2.24
N LYS A 73 2.88 -0.27 -3.30
CA LYS A 73 3.93 0.61 -3.90
C LYS A 73 4.61 1.53 -2.88
N SER A 74 3.83 2.32 -2.14
CA SER A 74 4.38 3.26 -1.15
C SER A 74 5.10 2.52 -0.02
N THR A 75 4.59 1.35 0.37
CA THR A 75 5.23 0.49 1.38
C THR A 75 6.55 -0.08 0.86
N LEU A 76 6.62 -0.51 -0.40
CA LEU A 76 7.84 -0.95 -1.06
C LEU A 76 8.91 0.12 -1.04
N ILE A 77 8.57 1.32 -1.50
CA ILE A 77 9.53 2.42 -1.52
C ILE A 77 9.96 2.83 -0.11
N ALA A 78 9.03 2.90 0.85
CA ALA A 78 9.39 3.22 2.22
C ALA A 78 10.33 2.18 2.85
N HIS A 79 10.21 0.88 2.51
CA HIS A 79 11.16 -0.14 2.96
C HIS A 79 12.53 0.03 2.30
N VAL A 80 12.57 0.32 0.99
CA VAL A 80 13.82 0.56 0.28
C VAL A 80 14.53 1.81 0.81
N CYS A 81 13.80 2.90 1.08
CA CYS A 81 14.37 4.11 1.67
C CYS A 81 14.89 3.92 3.10
N ASN A 82 14.39 2.91 3.81
CA ASN A 82 14.87 2.55 5.14
C ASN A 82 16.09 1.61 5.10
N ASP A 83 16.46 1.06 3.95
CA ASP A 83 17.66 0.23 3.77
C ASP A 83 18.92 1.07 4.07
N GLU A 84 19.82 0.55 4.90
CA GLU A 84 21.04 1.24 5.32
C GLU A 84 21.87 1.71 4.13
N ARG A 85 21.97 0.88 3.07
CA ARG A 85 22.74 1.21 1.87
C ARG A 85 22.17 2.43 1.15
N VAL A 86 20.84 2.58 1.15
CA VAL A 86 20.17 3.73 0.53
C VAL A 86 20.32 4.97 1.40
N ARG A 87 20.17 4.82 2.71
CA ARG A 87 20.35 5.93 3.66
C ARG A 87 21.78 6.48 3.68
N ASP A 88 22.76 5.62 3.48
CA ASP A 88 24.16 6.02 3.39
C ASP A 88 24.50 6.62 2.01
N HIS A 89 23.76 6.24 0.96
CA HIS A 89 23.99 6.74 -0.39
C HIS A 89 23.41 8.14 -0.65
N PHE A 90 22.24 8.44 -0.06
CA PHE A 90 21.52 9.71 -0.27
C PHE A 90 21.55 10.55 1.00
N SER A 91 22.00 11.80 0.88
CA SER A 91 22.07 12.73 2.01
C SER A 91 20.69 13.14 2.52
N GLN A 92 19.67 13.07 1.66
CA GLN A 92 18.30 13.41 1.99
C GLN A 92 17.33 12.61 1.12
N ILE A 93 16.25 12.13 1.74
CA ILE A 93 15.14 11.44 1.09
C ILE A 93 13.89 12.27 1.33
N ALA A 94 13.24 12.72 0.26
CA ALA A 94 12.03 13.54 0.32
C ALA A 94 10.84 12.78 -0.27
N PHE A 95 9.71 12.78 0.44
CA PHE A 95 8.47 12.14 0.01
C PHE A 95 7.43 13.22 -0.31
N PHE A 96 6.88 13.16 -1.51
CA PHE A 96 5.85 14.06 -1.99
C PHE A 96 4.61 13.24 -2.40
N CYS A 97 3.43 13.71 -2.01
CA CYS A 97 2.17 13.11 -2.41
C CYS A 97 1.32 14.15 -3.14
N HIS A 98 0.98 13.85 -4.39
CA HIS A 98 0.09 14.67 -5.20
C HIS A 98 -1.28 14.79 -4.52
N GLY A 99 -1.71 16.02 -4.19
CA GLY A 99 -2.96 16.32 -3.48
C GLY A 99 -2.79 16.76 -2.01
N THR A 100 -1.61 16.56 -1.40
CA THR A 100 -1.31 17.07 -0.03
C THR A 100 -0.03 17.90 0.03
N ALA A 101 0.82 17.86 -0.99
CA ALA A 101 2.05 18.66 -1.05
C ALA A 101 1.69 20.15 -1.06
N ARG A 102 2.09 20.86 -0.01
CA ARG A 102 2.05 22.33 0.02
C ARG A 102 3.30 22.88 -0.65
N ASP A 103 3.24 24.12 -1.11
CA ASP A 103 4.43 24.83 -1.61
C ASP A 103 5.57 24.88 -0.56
N GLU A 104 5.22 24.74 0.72
CA GLU A 104 6.14 24.63 1.86
C GLU A 104 6.95 23.32 1.89
N ASP A 105 6.35 22.18 1.53
CA ASP A 105 7.06 20.88 1.48
C ASP A 105 8.13 20.90 0.39
N ILE A 106 7.86 21.66 -0.67
CA ILE A 106 8.77 21.93 -1.78
C ILE A 106 9.88 22.90 -1.33
N ALA A 107 9.57 23.87 -0.47
CA ALA A 107 10.54 24.83 0.04
C ALA A 107 11.66 24.17 0.88
N ILE A 108 11.38 23.01 1.50
CA ILE A 108 12.36 22.20 2.24
C ILE A 108 13.52 21.73 1.33
N LEU A 109 13.28 21.54 0.03
CA LEU A 109 14.34 21.23 -0.93
C LEU A 109 15.22 22.45 -1.24
N THR A 110 14.67 23.66 -1.10
CA THR A 110 15.30 24.92 -1.50
C THR A 110 15.93 25.71 -0.36
N ASP A 111 15.73 25.32 0.91
CA ASP A 111 16.23 26.09 2.06
C ASP A 111 17.76 25.88 2.26
N GLY A 112 18.53 26.88 1.79
CA GLY A 112 19.82 27.36 2.31
C GLY A 112 21.08 26.47 2.28
N TYR A 113 20.98 25.14 2.25
CA TYR A 113 22.14 24.24 2.46
C TYR A 113 22.28 23.10 1.45
N ALA A 114 21.47 23.09 0.38
CA ALA A 114 21.41 22.01 -0.62
C ALA A 114 22.47 22.12 -1.74
N HIS A 115 23.58 22.81 -1.52
CA HIS A 115 24.68 22.77 -2.49
C HIS A 115 25.47 21.47 -2.31
N ASN A 116 25.48 20.67 -3.37
CA ASN A 116 26.33 19.49 -3.55
C ASN A 116 25.93 18.19 -2.80
N ARG A 117 24.63 17.90 -2.63
CA ARG A 117 24.12 16.66 -2.00
C ARG A 117 23.39 15.72 -2.98
N LYS A 118 23.54 14.41 -2.78
CA LYS A 118 22.75 13.38 -3.49
C LYS A 118 21.37 13.28 -2.87
N LEU A 119 20.34 13.54 -3.66
CA LEU A 119 18.94 13.52 -3.21
C LEU A 119 18.21 12.30 -3.79
N LEU A 120 17.33 11.71 -2.98
CA LEU A 120 16.31 10.77 -3.44
C LEU A 120 14.94 11.42 -3.27
N ILE A 121 14.24 11.62 -4.39
CA ILE A 121 12.91 12.21 -4.40
C ILE A 121 11.89 11.13 -4.73
N VAL A 122 10.92 10.92 -3.86
CA VAL A 122 9.84 9.94 -4.04
C VAL A 122 8.53 10.70 -4.25
N PHE A 123 7.95 10.57 -5.43
CA PHE A 123 6.68 11.18 -5.79
C PHE A 123 5.56 10.14 -5.87
N GLU A 124 4.50 10.33 -5.09
CA GLU A 124 3.29 9.51 -5.17
C GLU A 124 2.16 10.27 -5.87
N VAL A 125 1.82 9.81 -7.07
CA VAL A 125 0.74 10.36 -7.88
C VAL A 125 -0.59 9.72 -7.50
N VAL A 126 -1.47 10.52 -6.89
CA VAL A 126 -2.87 10.18 -6.69
C VAL A 126 -3.68 10.85 -7.81
N GLY A 127 -4.24 10.04 -8.71
CA GLY A 127 -5.01 10.51 -9.86
C GLY A 127 -4.13 10.78 -11.09
N GLU A 128 -4.43 11.85 -11.81
CA GLU A 128 -3.64 12.29 -12.96
C GLU A 128 -2.62 13.35 -12.53
N LEU A 129 -1.42 13.25 -13.09
CA LEU A 129 -0.35 14.23 -12.92
C LEU A 129 -0.47 15.27 -14.04
N SER A 130 -0.56 16.56 -13.70
CA SER A 130 -0.52 17.62 -14.71
C SER A 130 0.92 17.88 -15.16
N ASP A 131 1.08 18.27 -16.42
CA ASP A 131 2.39 18.64 -16.97
C ASP A 131 3.02 19.79 -16.20
N ASP A 132 2.23 20.77 -15.77
CA ASP A 132 2.70 21.91 -14.97
C ASP A 132 3.34 21.47 -13.64
N LEU A 133 2.67 20.57 -12.91
CA LEU A 133 3.21 20.03 -11.66
C LEU A 133 4.46 19.19 -11.91
N TRP A 134 4.49 18.40 -12.97
CA TRP A 134 5.68 17.64 -13.34
C TRP A 134 6.86 18.54 -13.70
N GLN A 135 6.65 19.57 -14.54
CA GLN A 135 7.70 20.52 -14.92
C GLN A 135 8.22 21.29 -13.71
N ARG A 136 7.33 21.70 -12.80
CA ARG A 136 7.72 22.34 -11.54
C ARG A 136 8.60 21.42 -10.69
N LEU A 137 8.24 20.14 -10.55
CA LEU A 137 9.05 19.16 -9.81
C LEU A 137 10.41 18.92 -10.46
N CYS A 138 10.46 18.80 -11.79
CA CYS A 138 11.72 18.69 -12.54
C CYS A 138 12.61 19.92 -12.31
N TYR A 139 12.05 21.12 -12.36
CA TYR A 139 12.76 22.37 -12.10
C TYR A 139 13.35 22.41 -10.68
N LEU A 140 12.57 22.02 -9.67
CA LEU A 140 13.01 21.98 -8.28
C LEU A 140 14.10 20.93 -8.05
N SER A 141 13.94 19.77 -8.69
CA SER A 141 14.94 18.71 -8.63
C SER A 141 16.26 19.19 -9.27
N THR A 142 16.19 19.84 -10.44
CA THR A 142 17.38 20.32 -11.19
C THR A 142 18.14 21.45 -10.52
N SER A 143 17.47 22.25 -9.68
CA SER A 143 18.08 23.37 -8.95
C SER A 143 18.78 22.95 -7.66
N CYS A 144 18.39 21.81 -7.06
CA CYS A 144 18.88 21.37 -5.75
C CYS A 144 19.78 20.13 -5.76
N ALA A 145 19.85 19.39 -6.86
CA ALA A 145 20.40 18.03 -6.84
C ALA A 145 21.71 17.88 -7.65
N THR A 146 22.62 17.04 -7.14
CA THR A 146 23.88 16.69 -7.81
C THR A 146 23.75 15.47 -8.71
N SER A 147 24.81 15.23 -9.50
CA SER A 147 25.03 13.94 -10.16
C SER A 147 24.87 12.78 -9.16
N GLY A 148 24.12 11.76 -9.58
CA GLY A 148 23.76 10.61 -8.75
C GLY A 148 22.48 10.75 -7.92
N SER A 149 21.79 11.90 -7.99
CA SER A 149 20.44 12.03 -7.42
C SER A 149 19.41 11.29 -8.29
N LYS A 150 18.36 10.78 -7.66
CA LYS A 150 17.37 9.92 -8.33
C LYS A 150 15.95 10.28 -7.94
N ILE A 151 15.02 10.02 -8.86
CA ILE A 151 13.60 10.24 -8.67
C ILE A 151 12.88 8.90 -8.81
N ILE A 152 11.96 8.61 -7.89
CA ILE A 152 11.01 7.50 -7.99
C ILE A 152 9.62 8.11 -8.10
N ILE A 153 8.86 7.71 -9.11
CA ILE A 153 7.46 8.13 -9.28
C ILE A 153 6.58 6.91 -9.15
N THR A 154 5.58 6.95 -8.27
CA THR A 154 4.62 5.86 -8.10
C THR A 154 3.23 6.29 -8.53
N SER A 155 2.52 5.47 -9.32
CA SER A 155 1.15 5.78 -9.77
C SER A 155 0.31 4.52 -9.98
N ARG A 156 -1.01 4.72 -10.09
CA ARG A 156 -1.94 3.71 -10.61
C ARG A 156 -2.09 3.78 -12.12
N SER A 157 -1.81 4.93 -12.72
CA SER A 157 -1.86 5.13 -14.16
C SER A 157 -0.51 4.83 -14.78
N ASP A 158 -0.54 4.12 -15.91
CA ASP A 158 0.58 3.87 -16.80
C ASP A 158 1.09 5.12 -17.53
N LYS A 159 0.35 6.23 -17.54
CA LYS A 159 0.79 7.51 -18.12
C LYS A 159 2.13 7.99 -17.58
N ILE A 160 2.48 7.67 -16.32
CA ILE A 160 3.77 8.07 -15.75
C ILE A 160 4.99 7.35 -16.37
N THR A 161 4.76 6.31 -17.18
CA THR A 161 5.81 5.55 -17.88
C THR A 161 6.63 6.48 -18.77
N GLU A 162 5.97 7.44 -19.43
CA GLU A 162 6.60 8.41 -20.34
C GLU A 162 7.50 9.40 -19.61
N LEU A 163 7.36 9.54 -18.28
CA LEU A 163 8.17 10.42 -17.45
C LEU A 163 9.46 9.75 -16.97
N GLY A 164 9.60 8.43 -17.18
CA GLY A 164 10.74 7.65 -16.74
C GLY A 164 11.93 7.76 -17.70
N THR A 165 13.13 7.82 -17.14
CA THR A 165 14.38 7.65 -17.89
C THR A 165 14.92 6.22 -17.81
N THR A 166 14.25 5.36 -17.04
CA THR A 166 14.56 3.93 -16.90
C THR A 166 13.33 3.07 -17.17
N GLN A 167 13.55 1.76 -17.33
CA GLN A 167 12.47 0.82 -17.56
C GLN A 167 11.43 0.89 -16.43
N THR A 168 10.16 1.07 -16.81
CA THR A 168 9.05 1.14 -15.87
C THR A 168 8.90 -0.18 -15.12
N MET A 169 8.77 -0.08 -13.81
CA MET A 169 8.55 -1.20 -12.93
C MET A 169 7.06 -1.40 -12.68
N THR A 170 6.53 -2.56 -13.05
CA THR A 170 5.11 -2.88 -12.84
C THR A 170 4.92 -3.72 -11.58
N LEU A 171 4.39 -3.10 -10.52
CA LEU A 171 4.03 -3.79 -9.28
C LEU A 171 2.64 -4.41 -9.38
N LYS A 172 2.61 -5.68 -9.80
CA LYS A 172 1.38 -6.49 -9.92
C LYS A 172 0.79 -6.86 -8.57
N ASP A 173 -0.46 -7.29 -8.53
CA ASP A 173 -1.01 -7.92 -7.34
C ASP A 173 -0.26 -9.19 -6.95
N LEU A 174 -0.30 -9.52 -5.64
CA LEU A 174 0.22 -10.80 -5.18
C LEU A 174 -0.57 -11.94 -5.84
N PRO A 175 0.10 -13.03 -6.26
CA PRO A 175 -0.58 -14.26 -6.65
C PRO A 175 -1.58 -14.71 -5.58
N HIS A 176 -2.66 -15.37 -5.99
CA HIS A 176 -3.75 -15.75 -5.08
C HIS A 176 -3.24 -16.56 -3.88
N GLU A 177 -2.31 -17.48 -4.10
CA GLU A 177 -1.70 -18.33 -3.08
C GLU A 177 -0.86 -17.52 -2.10
N ALA A 178 -0.08 -16.56 -2.60
CA ALA A 178 0.73 -15.67 -1.79
C ALA A 178 -0.15 -14.72 -0.97
N PHE A 179 -1.20 -14.15 -1.57
CA PHE A 179 -2.16 -13.30 -0.87
C PHE A 179 -2.93 -14.08 0.20
N TRP A 180 -3.34 -15.32 -0.09
CA TRP A 180 -3.93 -16.20 0.91
C TRP A 180 -2.96 -16.47 2.06
N TYR A 181 -1.71 -16.83 1.77
CA TYR A 181 -0.71 -17.06 2.81
C TYR A 181 -0.53 -15.82 3.69
N PHE A 182 -0.38 -14.65 3.07
CA PHE A 182 -0.35 -13.36 3.76
C PHE A 182 -1.55 -13.18 4.68
N PHE A 183 -2.77 -13.30 4.14
CA PHE A 183 -4.01 -13.11 4.88
C PHE A 183 -4.15 -14.11 6.05
N LYS A 184 -3.79 -15.37 5.81
CA LYS A 184 -3.76 -16.43 6.81
C LYS A 184 -2.83 -16.05 7.97
N VAL A 185 -1.60 -15.61 7.68
CA VAL A 185 -0.64 -15.21 8.71
C VAL A 185 -1.14 -14.00 9.51
N ILE A 186 -1.57 -12.93 8.84
CA ILE A 186 -2.02 -11.72 9.56
C ILE A 186 -3.35 -11.91 10.30
N THR A 187 -4.15 -12.92 9.97
CA THR A 187 -5.43 -13.19 10.66
C THR A 187 -5.23 -14.08 11.87
N PHE A 188 -4.46 -15.15 11.73
CA PHE A 188 -4.27 -16.13 12.81
C PHE A 188 -3.10 -15.77 13.74
N GLY A 189 -2.13 -14.97 13.30
CA GLY A 189 -0.95 -14.63 14.10
C GLY A 189 -0.18 -15.89 14.50
N SER A 190 0.03 -16.08 15.81
CA SER A 190 0.67 -17.28 16.38
C SER A 190 -0.27 -18.47 16.55
N THR A 191 -1.58 -18.31 16.35
CA THR A 191 -2.55 -19.41 16.46
C THR A 191 -2.40 -20.34 15.26
N ASP A 192 -2.22 -21.64 15.49
CA ASP A 192 -2.14 -22.61 14.39
C ASP A 192 -3.50 -22.76 13.69
N PRO A 193 -3.63 -22.40 12.40
CA PRO A 193 -4.87 -22.56 11.67
C PRO A 193 -5.26 -24.03 11.46
N GLY A 194 -4.29 -24.96 11.56
CA GLY A 194 -4.53 -26.41 11.52
C GLY A 194 -5.43 -26.89 12.66
N MET A 195 -5.37 -26.23 13.82
CA MET A 195 -6.23 -26.50 14.98
C MET A 195 -7.65 -25.94 14.83
N HIS A 196 -7.88 -25.09 13.82
CA HIS A 196 -9.17 -24.44 13.56
C HIS A 196 -9.59 -24.57 12.09
N PRO A 197 -9.81 -25.78 11.56
CA PRO A 197 -10.02 -26.01 10.13
C PRO A 197 -11.24 -25.27 9.56
N ARG A 198 -12.31 -25.13 10.36
CA ARG A 198 -13.50 -24.36 9.95
C ARG A 198 -13.21 -22.86 9.83
N LEU A 199 -12.43 -22.29 10.76
CA LEU A 199 -12.03 -20.88 10.69
C LEU A 199 -11.06 -20.67 9.51
N ALA A 200 -10.12 -21.59 9.30
CA ALA A 200 -9.21 -21.52 8.16
C ALA A 200 -9.95 -21.53 6.82
N TYR A 201 -10.99 -22.35 6.69
CA TYR A 201 -11.87 -22.33 5.52
C TYR A 201 -12.59 -20.98 5.36
N LEU A 202 -13.19 -20.44 6.43
CA LEU A 202 -13.85 -19.13 6.37
C LEU A 202 -12.88 -18.00 5.99
N ALA A 203 -11.68 -17.97 6.54
CA ALA A 203 -10.66 -16.99 6.17
C ALA A 203 -10.27 -17.08 4.69
N MET A 204 -10.16 -18.30 4.13
CA MET A 204 -9.90 -18.49 2.71
C MET A 204 -11.03 -17.92 1.85
N GLU A 205 -12.28 -18.18 2.24
CA GLU A 205 -13.44 -17.65 1.54
C GLU A 205 -13.51 -16.12 1.64
N ILE A 206 -13.11 -15.55 2.78
CA ILE A 206 -12.99 -14.10 2.96
C ILE A 206 -11.86 -13.56 2.06
N SER A 207 -10.67 -14.15 2.03
CA SER A 207 -9.53 -13.61 1.26
C SER A 207 -9.85 -13.49 -0.23
N LYS A 208 -10.61 -14.44 -0.79
CA LYS A 208 -11.09 -14.38 -2.19
C LYS A 208 -11.91 -13.11 -2.47
N THR A 209 -12.72 -12.66 -1.52
CA THR A 209 -13.52 -11.42 -1.67
C THR A 209 -12.68 -10.15 -1.64
N LEU A 210 -11.46 -10.19 -1.12
CA LEU A 210 -10.60 -9.00 -0.96
C LEU A 210 -9.79 -8.66 -2.20
N LYS A 211 -9.79 -9.52 -3.24
CA LYS A 211 -9.10 -9.33 -4.54
C LYS A 211 -7.69 -8.71 -4.41
N GLY A 212 -6.84 -9.30 -3.56
CA GLY A 212 -5.45 -8.88 -3.42
C GLY A 212 -5.21 -7.55 -2.68
N SER A 213 -6.26 -6.90 -2.14
CA SER A 213 -6.12 -5.62 -1.43
C SER A 213 -5.45 -5.83 -0.08
N LEU A 214 -4.18 -5.42 0.04
CA LEU A 214 -3.41 -5.54 1.30
C LEU A 214 -4.02 -4.70 2.43
N VAL A 215 -4.58 -3.55 2.11
CA VAL A 215 -5.24 -2.67 3.08
C VAL A 215 -6.52 -3.32 3.62
N SER A 216 -7.35 -3.86 2.72
CA SER A 216 -8.60 -4.53 3.12
C SER A 216 -8.32 -5.83 3.87
N ALA A 217 -7.26 -6.55 3.52
CA ALA A 217 -6.77 -7.70 4.26
C ALA A 217 -6.42 -7.34 5.71
N ASN A 218 -5.65 -6.28 5.95
CA ASN A 218 -5.31 -5.84 7.31
C ASN A 218 -6.54 -5.39 8.12
N ILE A 219 -7.45 -4.62 7.52
CA ILE A 219 -8.70 -4.20 8.17
C ILE A 219 -9.54 -5.42 8.55
N THR A 220 -9.78 -6.34 7.62
CA THR A 220 -10.60 -7.52 7.85
C THR A 220 -9.95 -8.47 8.87
N ALA A 221 -8.63 -8.67 8.80
CA ALA A 221 -7.90 -9.47 9.78
C ALA A 221 -8.07 -8.91 11.20
N ARG A 222 -8.00 -7.58 11.38
CA ARG A 222 -8.25 -6.93 12.68
C ARG A 222 -9.67 -7.18 13.19
N VAL A 223 -10.67 -7.13 12.31
CA VAL A 223 -12.08 -7.42 12.66
C VAL A 223 -12.28 -8.89 13.03
N LEU A 224 -11.61 -9.82 12.35
CA LEU A 224 -11.68 -11.25 12.66
C LEU A 224 -10.97 -11.58 13.98
N LYS A 225 -9.83 -10.94 14.25
CA LYS A 225 -9.07 -11.11 15.50
C LYS A 225 -9.82 -10.66 16.75
N ALA A 226 -10.82 -9.78 16.61
CA ALA A 226 -11.62 -9.31 17.73
C ALA A 226 -12.48 -10.41 18.38
N ASP A 227 -12.86 -11.45 17.62
CA ASP A 227 -13.63 -12.59 18.12
C ASP A 227 -13.34 -13.84 17.27
N PHE A 228 -12.72 -14.86 17.86
CA PHE A 228 -12.39 -16.12 17.20
C PHE A 228 -13.55 -17.13 17.13
N SER A 229 -14.78 -16.71 17.44
CA SER A 229 -15.96 -17.56 17.33
C SER A 229 -16.34 -17.83 15.87
N ILE A 230 -16.77 -19.07 15.59
CA ILE A 230 -17.27 -19.47 14.27
C ILE A 230 -18.46 -18.59 13.84
N GLN A 231 -19.30 -18.17 14.79
CA GLN A 231 -20.46 -17.33 14.52
C GLN A 231 -20.03 -15.94 14.05
N HIS A 232 -19.02 -15.34 14.67
CA HIS A 232 -18.46 -14.07 14.25
C HIS A 232 -17.88 -14.15 12.84
N TRP A 233 -17.05 -15.14 12.57
CA TRP A 233 -16.41 -15.29 11.26
C TRP A 233 -17.43 -15.54 10.15
N CYS A 234 -18.49 -16.31 10.41
CA CYS A 234 -19.62 -16.46 9.50
C CYS A 234 -20.35 -15.13 9.25
N LYS A 235 -20.55 -14.30 10.27
CA LYS A 235 -21.16 -12.96 10.11
C LYS A 235 -20.28 -12.06 9.24
N ILE A 236 -18.96 -12.06 9.47
CA ILE A 236 -18.01 -11.28 8.67
C ILE A 236 -18.01 -11.75 7.22
N LEU A 237 -17.94 -13.05 6.95
CA LEU A 237 -18.00 -13.58 5.59
C LEU A 237 -19.30 -13.16 4.86
N LYS A 238 -20.45 -13.28 5.54
CA LYS A 238 -21.75 -12.83 5.00
C LYS A 238 -21.76 -11.33 4.72
N PHE A 239 -21.19 -10.53 5.62
CA PHE A 239 -21.06 -9.09 5.45
C PHE A 239 -20.17 -8.74 4.25
N THR A 240 -18.99 -9.35 4.12
CA THR A 240 -18.08 -9.07 3.00
C THR A 240 -18.68 -9.51 1.67
N ARG A 241 -19.35 -10.67 1.59
CA ARG A 241 -20.03 -11.11 0.36
C ARG A 241 -21.24 -10.25 0.02
N GLY A 242 -22.23 -10.19 0.91
CA GLY A 242 -23.53 -9.59 0.61
C GLY A 242 -23.55 -8.06 0.71
N SER A 243 -22.89 -7.49 1.72
CA SER A 243 -22.95 -6.03 1.96
C SER A 243 -21.86 -5.27 1.20
N VAL A 244 -20.65 -5.82 1.14
CA VAL A 244 -19.53 -5.15 0.45
C VAL A 244 -19.55 -5.47 -1.03
N VAL A 245 -19.55 -6.76 -1.43
CA VAL A 245 -19.40 -7.14 -2.84
C VAL A 245 -20.71 -7.02 -3.63
N GLU A 246 -21.74 -7.78 -3.28
CA GLU A 246 -22.97 -7.88 -4.08
C GLU A 246 -23.70 -6.54 -4.19
N LYS A 247 -23.85 -5.81 -3.07
CA LYS A 247 -24.58 -4.53 -3.05
C LYS A 247 -23.83 -3.39 -3.74
N HIS A 248 -22.51 -3.34 -3.62
CA HIS A 248 -21.73 -2.36 -4.37
C HIS A 248 -21.76 -2.68 -5.86
N GLN A 249 -21.64 -3.95 -6.23
CA GLN A 249 -21.75 -4.37 -7.62
C GLN A 249 -23.13 -4.08 -8.22
N SER A 250 -24.22 -4.26 -7.46
CA SER A 250 -25.57 -3.94 -7.94
C SER A 250 -25.80 -2.44 -8.16
N MET A 251 -25.13 -1.56 -7.39
CA MET A 251 -25.35 -0.11 -7.48
C MET A 251 -24.32 0.62 -8.34
N VAL A 252 -23.08 0.14 -8.37
CA VAL A 252 -21.95 0.79 -9.05
C VAL A 252 -21.52 0.01 -10.31
N GLY A 253 -22.03 -1.21 -10.52
CA GLY A 253 -21.71 -2.04 -11.68
C GLY A 253 -20.31 -2.65 -11.68
N ALA A 254 -19.53 -2.45 -10.61
CA ALA A 254 -18.16 -2.94 -10.45
C ALA A 254 -17.95 -3.47 -9.03
N HIS A 255 -16.94 -4.31 -8.82
CA HIS A 255 -16.60 -4.78 -7.47
C HIS A 255 -15.95 -3.64 -6.65
N PRO A 256 -16.13 -3.58 -5.32
CA PRO A 256 -15.56 -2.52 -4.46
C PRO A 256 -14.04 -2.40 -4.49
N HIS A 257 -13.41 -3.53 -4.80
CA HIS A 257 -11.95 -3.64 -4.94
C HIS A 257 -11.50 -3.64 -6.39
N ASP A 258 -12.40 -3.45 -7.37
CA ASP A 258 -12.00 -3.23 -8.75
C ASP A 258 -11.34 -1.86 -8.86
N ARG A 259 -10.12 -1.89 -9.39
CA ARG A 259 -9.15 -0.80 -9.26
C ARG A 259 -9.18 0.06 -10.50
N LEU A 260 -10.37 0.56 -10.86
CA LEU A 260 -10.52 1.51 -11.95
C LEU A 260 -9.63 2.73 -11.66
N ILE A 261 -8.93 3.22 -12.69
CA ILE A 261 -8.13 4.44 -12.64
C ILE A 261 -9.12 5.60 -12.52
N GLU A 262 -9.60 5.86 -11.31
CA GLU A 262 -10.59 6.90 -11.07
C GLU A 262 -10.02 7.96 -10.15
N THR A 263 -10.19 9.20 -10.60
CA THR A 263 -9.72 10.44 -9.98
C THR A 263 -10.57 10.85 -8.78
N LYS A 264 -11.71 10.21 -8.53
CA LYS A 264 -12.62 10.52 -7.41
C LYS A 264 -12.80 9.32 -6.48
N PRO A 265 -12.78 9.52 -5.14
CA PRO A 265 -13.08 8.46 -4.20
C PRO A 265 -14.54 8.02 -4.38
N LYS A 266 -14.75 6.79 -4.87
CA LYS A 266 -16.09 6.23 -5.02
C LYS A 266 -16.71 5.95 -3.64
N PRO A 267 -18.00 6.27 -3.46
CA PRO A 267 -18.73 5.88 -2.27
C PRO A 267 -18.81 4.35 -2.19
N LEU A 268 -18.36 3.78 -1.08
CA LEU A 268 -18.51 2.38 -0.76
C LEU A 268 -19.67 2.21 0.20
N TYR A 269 -20.67 1.44 -0.24
CA TYR A 269 -21.90 1.19 0.46
C TYR A 269 -21.73 0.03 1.44
N LEU A 270 -21.96 0.28 2.72
CA LEU A 270 -21.87 -0.74 3.77
C LEU A 270 -23.20 -0.87 4.50
N ARG A 271 -23.36 -1.96 5.26
CA ARG A 271 -24.44 -2.18 6.22
C ARG A 271 -23.83 -2.53 7.58
N ARG A 272 -24.43 -2.13 8.71
CA ARG A 272 -23.91 -2.55 10.03
C ARG A 272 -23.98 -4.07 10.20
N LEU A 273 -23.13 -4.61 11.07
CA LEU A 273 -23.18 -6.01 11.53
C LEU A 273 -24.31 -6.27 12.55
N GLY A 274 -24.93 -5.24 13.11
CA GLY A 274 -25.98 -5.32 14.14
C GLY A 274 -27.35 -5.85 13.65
N GLN A 275 -28.25 -6.12 14.61
CA GLN A 275 -29.54 -6.81 14.39
C GLN A 275 -30.63 -5.99 13.66
N THR A 276 -30.48 -4.68 13.50
CA THR A 276 -31.52 -3.85 12.88
C THR A 276 -31.40 -3.79 11.36
N SER A 277 -32.53 -3.86 10.68
CA SER A 277 -32.69 -3.76 9.22
C SER A 277 -32.39 -2.37 8.63
N ALA A 278 -31.82 -1.46 9.41
CA ALA A 278 -31.56 -0.09 9.00
C ALA A 278 -30.05 0.25 8.93
N ASP A 279 -29.76 0.98 7.85
CA ASP A 279 -28.66 1.93 7.59
C ASP A 279 -27.62 1.45 6.57
N LEU A 280 -27.66 2.15 5.44
CA LEU A 280 -26.75 2.06 4.31
C LEU A 280 -25.72 3.17 4.46
N PHE A 281 -24.46 2.82 4.74
CA PHE A 281 -23.40 3.80 4.93
C PHE A 281 -22.76 4.13 3.60
N ILE A 282 -22.64 5.41 3.28
CA ILE A 282 -21.81 5.85 2.17
C ILE A 282 -20.44 6.21 2.73
N SER A 283 -19.41 5.45 2.35
CA SER A 283 -18.03 5.73 2.78
C SER A 283 -17.11 6.15 1.65
N SER A 284 -16.41 7.28 1.80
CA SER A 284 -15.28 7.62 0.93
C SER A 284 -13.98 7.35 1.69
N GLN A 285 -13.00 6.74 1.00
CA GLN A 285 -11.70 6.42 1.60
C GLN A 285 -10.64 7.39 1.11
N TYR A 286 -9.91 7.98 2.05
CA TYR A 286 -8.69 8.72 1.78
C TYR A 286 -7.64 8.38 2.82
N GLN A 287 -6.41 8.76 2.54
CA GLN A 287 -5.25 8.36 3.31
C GLN A 287 -4.44 9.58 3.63
N THR A 288 -3.94 9.66 4.87
CA THR A 288 -3.12 10.79 5.29
C THR A 288 -1.79 10.30 5.89
N CYS A 289 -0.74 11.12 5.69
CA CYS A 289 0.63 10.84 6.08
C CYS A 289 1.06 11.57 7.36
N SER A 290 0.27 12.49 7.90
CA SER A 290 0.76 13.40 8.94
C SER A 290 0.56 12.86 10.36
N SER A 291 1.60 13.02 11.17
CA SER A 291 1.55 12.89 12.64
C SER A 291 0.82 14.06 13.32
N GLN A 292 0.45 15.09 12.55
CA GLN A 292 -0.15 16.35 13.02
C GLN A 292 -1.67 16.43 12.84
N GLU A 293 -2.29 15.52 12.09
CA GLU A 293 -3.76 15.45 12.05
C GLU A 293 -4.29 14.71 13.27
N GLU A 294 -5.22 15.34 14.00
CA GLU A 294 -6.01 14.67 15.03
C GLU A 294 -6.73 13.48 14.39
N LEU A 295 -6.31 12.28 14.79
CA LEU A 295 -6.93 11.05 14.31
C LEU A 295 -8.35 10.95 14.88
N PRO A 296 -9.33 10.51 14.08
CA PRO A 296 -10.67 10.29 14.61
C PRO A 296 -10.64 9.28 15.77
N GLU A 297 -11.26 9.65 16.90
CA GLU A 297 -11.41 8.74 18.05
C GLU A 297 -12.29 7.53 17.70
N ILE A 298 -13.26 7.73 16.81
CA ILE A 298 -14.19 6.67 16.37
C ILE A 298 -13.48 5.76 15.36
N THR A 299 -13.45 4.46 15.67
CA THR A 299 -12.90 3.46 14.75
C THR A 299 -13.97 2.87 13.84
N LEU A 300 -13.54 2.27 12.73
CA LEU A 300 -14.46 1.54 11.85
C LEU A 300 -15.15 0.37 12.58
N GLN A 301 -14.49 -0.25 13.57
CA GLN A 301 -15.09 -1.31 14.38
C GLN A 301 -16.28 -0.79 15.18
N ASP A 302 -16.14 0.37 15.83
CA ASP A 302 -17.20 0.98 16.64
C ASP A 302 -18.46 1.26 15.82
N VAL A 303 -18.28 1.69 14.56
CA VAL A 303 -19.38 1.91 13.63
C VAL A 303 -20.00 0.60 13.14
N LEU A 304 -19.16 -0.40 12.77
CA LEU A 304 -19.62 -1.69 12.24
C LEU A 304 -20.45 -2.46 13.25
N TYR A 305 -20.03 -2.50 14.52
CA TYR A 305 -20.75 -3.15 15.60
C TYR A 305 -21.88 -2.30 16.19
N GLY A 306 -21.97 -1.01 15.81
CA GLY A 306 -23.01 -0.11 16.27
C GLY A 306 -22.82 0.40 17.70
N GLY A 307 -21.58 0.35 18.22
CA GLY A 307 -21.21 0.93 19.52
C GLY A 307 -21.35 2.45 19.55
N VAL A 308 -21.28 3.09 18.37
CA VAL A 308 -21.53 4.53 18.20
C VAL A 308 -22.60 4.75 17.14
N LYS A 309 -23.49 5.73 17.38
CA LYS A 309 -24.53 6.19 16.43
C LYS A 309 -24.34 7.67 16.10
N PRO A 310 -23.25 8.05 15.40
CA PRO A 310 -23.08 9.44 14.99
C PRO A 310 -24.19 9.81 14.01
N ARG A 311 -24.65 11.06 14.03
CA ARG A 311 -25.59 11.59 13.03
C ARG A 311 -24.82 12.44 12.03
N GLY A 312 -25.14 12.32 10.74
CA GLY A 312 -24.52 13.10 9.68
C GLY A 312 -23.19 12.52 9.19
N SER A 313 -22.35 13.37 8.59
CA SER A 313 -21.05 12.99 8.04
C SER A 313 -19.94 13.13 9.09
N PHE A 314 -19.17 12.07 9.30
CA PHE A 314 -18.07 12.04 10.26
C PHE A 314 -16.90 11.19 9.75
N LYS A 315 -15.71 11.43 10.30
CA LYS A 315 -14.49 10.69 9.95
C LYS A 315 -14.31 9.52 10.92
N VAL A 316 -13.82 8.39 10.42
CA VAL A 316 -13.42 7.24 11.24
C VAL A 316 -12.05 6.72 10.86
N LEU A 317 -11.31 6.24 11.84
CA LEU A 317 -10.07 5.52 11.61
C LEU A 317 -10.38 4.07 11.22
N ALA A 318 -10.11 3.70 9.97
CA ALA A 318 -10.30 2.32 9.50
C ALA A 318 -9.11 1.43 9.86
N TRP A 319 -7.89 1.93 9.64
CA TRP A 319 -6.65 1.23 10.00
C TRP A 319 -5.48 2.20 10.03
N LYS A 320 -4.51 1.94 10.92
CA LYS A 320 -3.22 2.62 10.94
C LYS A 320 -2.16 1.58 10.59
N SER A 321 -1.39 1.83 9.53
CA SER A 321 -0.35 0.92 9.08
C SER A 321 0.78 0.87 10.11
N PRO A 322 1.19 -0.33 10.60
CA PRO A 322 2.43 -0.49 11.35
C PRO A 322 3.66 -0.49 10.43
N LEU A 323 3.46 -0.55 9.11
CA LEU A 323 4.53 -0.50 8.11
C LEU A 323 4.76 0.94 7.63
N PRO A 324 6.01 1.35 7.39
CA PRO A 324 6.34 2.57 6.66
C PRO A 324 5.53 2.69 5.34
N PRO A 325 5.06 3.89 4.97
CA PRO A 325 5.25 5.18 5.63
C PRO A 325 4.22 5.47 6.74
N TYR A 326 3.75 4.45 7.46
CA TYR A 326 2.88 4.55 8.66
C TYR A 326 1.55 5.27 8.43
N ARG A 327 1.03 5.16 7.21
CA ARG A 327 -0.15 5.90 6.79
C ARG A 327 -1.40 5.50 7.57
N CYS A 328 -2.25 6.50 7.81
CA CYS A 328 -3.57 6.31 8.41
C CYS A 328 -4.63 6.26 7.31
N TYR A 329 -5.48 5.24 7.36
CA TYR A 329 -6.59 5.05 6.44
C TYR A 329 -7.86 5.52 7.12
N ILE A 330 -8.35 6.67 6.66
CA ILE A 330 -9.54 7.32 7.21
C ILE A 330 -10.69 7.11 6.23
N ARG A 331 -11.87 6.85 6.79
CA ARG A 331 -13.12 6.83 6.02
C ARG A 331 -14.01 7.97 6.47
N SER A 332 -14.49 8.76 5.51
CA SER A 332 -15.65 9.60 5.76
C SER A 332 -16.88 8.71 5.66
N ILE A 333 -17.74 8.71 6.65
CA ILE A 333 -18.96 7.92 6.71
C ILE A 333 -20.15 8.88 6.80
N CYS A 334 -21.16 8.66 5.96
CA CYS A 334 -22.45 9.33 6.06
C CYS A 334 -23.54 8.32 6.44
N LEU A 335 -24.36 8.72 7.44
CA LEU A 335 -25.39 7.93 8.09
C LEU A 335 -26.77 8.57 7.95
#